data_AF-A0A453P668-F1
#
_entry.id   AF-A0A453P668-F1
#
_cell.length_a   1.000
_cell.length_b   1.000
_cell.length_c   1.000
_cell.angle_alpha   90.00
_cell.angle_beta   90.00
_cell.angle_gamma   90.00
#
_symmetry.space_group_name_H-M   'P 1'
#
loop_
_entity.id
_entity.type
_entity.pdbx_description
1 polymer ?
#
loop_
_entity_poly.entity_id
_entity_poly.type
_entity_poly.pdbx_seq_one_letter_code
_entity_poly.pdbx_strand_id
1 'polypeptide(L)'
;MAPRWCFALLLLLCAAAGADASKGKWDPVIRMPGEEEPATGDNSSEEGEDGVGTRWAVLVAGSSGYGNYRHQADICHAYQILRKGGVKEENIVVFMYDDIANNPLNPRPGVIINHPEGEDVYAGVPKDYTGEAVTAKNFYAVLLGNKTAVTGGSKKVIDSKPNDHIFIYYSDHGGPGVLGMPNLPYLYAADFIKVLQEKHASNTYAKMVRLPIVTCLW
;
A
#
# COMPACT_ATOMS: atom_id res chain seq x y z
N MET A 1 21.62 31.33 -73.56
CA MET A 1 21.67 31.69 -72.12
C MET A 1 21.43 30.43 -71.33
N ALA A 2 22.31 30.15 -70.36
CA ALA A 2 22.20 29.08 -69.38
C ALA A 2 20.99 29.32 -68.43
N PRO A 3 20.74 28.56 -67.34
CA PRO A 3 21.41 27.35 -66.83
C PRO A 3 20.47 26.31 -66.14
N ARG A 4 21.10 25.27 -65.52
CA ARG A 4 20.76 24.67 -64.20
C ARG A 4 19.45 23.85 -64.08
N TRP A 5 19.35 22.67 -63.47
CA TRP A 5 20.24 21.86 -62.63
C TRP A 5 19.58 20.48 -62.40
N CYS A 6 20.44 19.47 -62.24
CA CYS A 6 20.37 18.34 -61.30
C CYS A 6 19.13 17.43 -61.20
N PHE A 7 19.45 16.14 -61.36
CA PHE A 7 18.62 14.95 -61.28
C PHE A 7 17.85 14.76 -59.95
N ALA A 8 16.59 14.37 -60.13
CA ALA A 8 15.79 13.38 -59.42
C ALA A 8 16.18 12.97 -57.97
N LEU A 9 15.25 13.16 -57.03
CA LEU A 9 15.05 12.21 -55.94
C LEU A 9 13.56 12.07 -55.60
N LEU A 10 13.14 10.81 -55.46
CA LEU A 10 11.78 10.29 -55.30
C LEU A 10 11.00 10.89 -54.12
N LEU A 11 9.71 11.15 -54.37
CA LEU A 11 8.64 11.16 -53.37
C LEU A 11 8.39 9.72 -52.87
N LEU A 12 8.47 9.52 -51.56
CA LEU A 12 7.79 8.41 -50.89
C LEU A 12 7.30 8.88 -49.52
N LEU A 13 5.97 9.01 -49.42
CA LEU A 13 5.23 9.13 -48.17
C LEU A 13 5.43 7.85 -47.35
N CYS A 14 5.90 7.99 -46.11
CA CYS A 14 5.56 7.05 -45.05
C CYS A 14 5.01 7.84 -43.86
N ALA A 15 3.80 7.49 -43.47
CA ALA A 15 2.99 8.13 -42.46
C ALA A 15 3.70 8.21 -41.11
N ALA A 16 3.54 9.35 -40.43
CA ALA A 16 3.78 9.45 -39.00
C ALA A 16 2.72 8.60 -38.27
N ALA A 17 3.08 7.38 -37.92
CA ALA A 17 2.37 6.64 -36.88
C ALA A 17 2.71 7.32 -35.55
N GLY A 18 1.79 8.13 -35.05
CA GLY A 18 1.83 8.60 -33.68
C GLY A 18 1.85 7.37 -32.77
N ALA A 19 2.96 7.18 -32.06
CA ALA A 19 3.02 6.22 -30.98
C ALA A 19 2.07 6.73 -29.89
N ASP A 20 0.91 6.08 -29.80
CA ASP A 20 -0.08 6.26 -28.74
C ASP A 20 0.56 5.90 -27.40
N ALA A 21 1.10 6.93 -26.75
CA ALA A 21 1.50 6.86 -25.36
C ALA A 21 0.21 6.84 -24.52
N SER A 22 -0.40 5.65 -24.42
CA SER A 22 -1.36 5.35 -23.35
C SER A 22 -0.62 5.35 -22.01
N LYS A 23 -0.24 6.54 -21.55
CA LYS A 23 -0.04 6.82 -20.14
C LYS A 23 -1.34 6.42 -19.47
N GLY A 24 -1.32 5.33 -18.72
CA GLY A 24 -2.47 4.85 -17.96
C GLY A 24 -3.09 6.03 -17.25
N LYS A 25 -4.38 6.26 -17.50
CA LYS A 25 -5.15 7.34 -16.91
C LYS A 25 -5.21 7.05 -15.41
N TRP A 26 -4.40 7.76 -14.63
CA TRP A 26 -4.36 7.66 -13.18
C TRP A 26 -5.69 8.16 -12.61
N ASP A 27 -6.24 7.39 -11.65
CA ASP A 27 -7.54 7.66 -11.04
C ASP A 27 -7.37 8.65 -9.86
N PRO A 28 -8.03 9.82 -9.88
CA PRO A 28 -7.88 10.86 -8.86
C PRO A 28 -8.36 10.46 -7.45
N VAL A 29 -9.03 9.31 -7.30
CA VAL A 29 -9.50 8.78 -6.01
C VAL A 29 -8.38 8.09 -5.23
N ILE A 30 -7.33 7.60 -5.91
CA ILE A 30 -6.14 7.02 -5.29
C ILE A 30 -5.07 8.10 -5.21
N ARG A 31 -4.83 8.64 -4.01
CA ARG A 31 -3.92 9.78 -3.83
C ARG A 31 -2.59 9.41 -3.18
N MET A 32 -1.56 10.13 -3.59
CA MET A 32 -0.25 10.13 -2.92
C MET A 32 -0.22 11.16 -1.79
N PRO A 33 0.60 10.98 -0.74
CA PRO A 33 0.73 11.98 0.31
C PRO A 33 1.31 13.28 -0.26
N GLY A 34 0.53 14.37 -0.18
CA GLY A 34 0.88 15.69 -0.70
C GLY A 34 0.01 16.19 -1.85
N GLU A 35 -0.89 15.37 -2.41
CA GLU A 35 -1.84 15.83 -3.42
C GLU A 35 -3.02 16.60 -2.79
N GLU A 36 -3.15 17.89 -3.15
CA GLU A 36 -4.25 18.76 -2.69
C GLU A 36 -5.61 18.35 -3.29
N GLU A 37 -6.69 18.55 -2.54
CA GLU A 37 -8.06 18.42 -3.05
C GLU A 37 -8.28 19.44 -4.19
N PRO A 38 -8.90 19.08 -5.32
CA PRO A 38 -9.43 20.10 -6.22
C PRO A 38 -10.47 20.92 -5.45
N ALA A 39 -10.29 22.24 -5.46
CA ALA A 39 -11.16 23.19 -4.76
C ALA A 39 -12.61 23.06 -5.25
N THR A 40 -13.39 22.24 -4.55
CA THR A 40 -14.84 22.27 -4.59
C THR A 40 -15.27 23.10 -3.41
N GLY A 41 -15.66 24.35 -3.68
CA GLY A 41 -16.21 25.22 -2.67
C GLY A 41 -17.54 24.65 -2.22
N ASP A 42 -17.61 24.20 -0.97
CA ASP A 42 -18.87 24.13 -0.26
C ASP A 42 -18.67 24.58 1.18
N ASN A 43 -19.64 25.35 1.65
CA ASN A 43 -19.58 26.17 2.84
C ASN A 43 -20.60 25.61 3.83
N SER A 44 -20.21 24.72 4.75
CA SER A 44 -21.03 24.43 5.94
C SER A 44 -20.26 23.75 7.08
N SER A 45 -20.36 24.41 8.23
CA SER A 45 -20.45 23.92 9.62
C SER A 45 -19.79 22.61 10.03
N GLU A 46 -18.99 22.71 11.10
CA GLU A 46 -18.78 21.72 12.17
C GLU A 46 -19.56 20.40 12.01
N GLU A 47 -18.99 19.47 11.23
CA GLU A 47 -19.47 18.09 11.19
C GLU A 47 -18.90 17.33 12.39
N GLY A 48 -19.77 17.02 13.35
CA GLY A 48 -19.51 16.00 14.36
C GLY A 48 -19.18 14.64 13.72
N GLU A 49 -18.68 13.72 14.53
CA GLU A 49 -18.19 12.36 14.20
C GLU A 49 -19.15 11.43 13.41
N ASP A 50 -20.28 11.92 12.91
CA ASP A 50 -21.37 11.14 12.33
C ASP A 50 -21.42 11.19 10.79
N GLY A 51 -20.58 12.02 10.14
CA GLY A 51 -20.53 12.19 8.68
C GLY A 51 -19.39 11.47 7.96
N VAL A 52 -18.35 11.03 8.67
CA VAL A 52 -17.17 10.38 8.10
C VAL A 52 -17.28 8.87 8.29
N GLY A 53 -17.24 8.08 7.20
CA GLY A 53 -17.33 6.63 7.28
C GLY A 53 -16.19 5.99 8.07
N THR A 54 -16.21 4.65 8.17
CA THR A 54 -15.26 3.91 8.98
C THR A 54 -13.83 4.09 8.45
N ARG A 55 -12.89 4.39 9.34
CA ARG A 55 -11.45 4.41 9.01
C ARG A 55 -10.88 3.00 9.15
N TRP A 56 -10.32 2.49 8.06
CA TRP A 56 -9.67 1.20 7.94
C TRP A 56 -8.17 1.36 7.68
N ALA A 57 -7.37 0.39 8.11
CA ALA A 57 -5.96 0.34 7.81
C ALA A 57 -5.46 -1.07 7.49
N VAL A 58 -4.53 -1.17 6.56
CA VAL A 58 -3.72 -2.37 6.31
C VAL A 58 -2.26 -2.01 6.49
N LEU A 59 -1.59 -2.65 7.44
CA LEU A 59 -0.18 -2.42 7.79
C LEU A 59 0.63 -3.66 7.43
N VAL A 60 1.69 -3.52 6.63
CA VAL A 60 2.43 -4.67 6.07
C VAL A 60 3.94 -4.53 6.20
N ALA A 61 4.56 -5.46 6.92
CA ALA A 61 6.00 -5.68 6.90
C ALA A 61 6.31 -6.80 5.90
N GLY A 62 6.99 -6.47 4.81
CA GLY A 62 7.27 -7.41 3.70
C GLY A 62 8.47 -8.33 3.91
N SER A 63 9.17 -8.25 5.05
CA SER A 63 10.33 -9.09 5.37
C SER A 63 10.21 -9.82 6.69
N SER A 64 11.05 -10.85 6.82
CA SER A 64 11.40 -11.52 8.08
C SER A 64 12.91 -11.38 8.36
N GLY A 65 13.34 -11.89 9.51
CA GLY A 65 14.72 -11.93 9.96
C GLY A 65 15.15 -10.69 10.73
N TYR A 66 15.98 -10.89 11.75
CA TYR A 66 16.40 -9.81 12.67
C TYR A 66 17.15 -8.66 11.97
N GLY A 67 17.86 -8.92 10.86
CA GLY A 67 18.47 -7.85 10.04
C GLY A 67 17.46 -6.88 9.42
N ASN A 68 16.18 -7.26 9.38
CA ASN A 68 15.07 -6.46 8.90
C ASN A 68 14.16 -5.94 10.02
N TYR A 69 14.65 -5.92 11.27
CA TYR A 69 13.96 -5.41 12.47
C TYR A 69 13.09 -4.17 12.21
N ARG A 70 13.68 -3.19 11.51
CA ARG A 70 13.08 -1.88 11.21
C ARG A 70 11.72 -1.97 10.51
N HIS A 71 11.51 -2.94 9.61
CA HIS A 71 10.25 -3.03 8.87
C HIS A 71 9.09 -3.44 9.77
N GLN A 72 9.31 -4.38 10.72
CA GLN A 72 8.28 -4.74 11.69
C GLN A 72 8.12 -3.68 12.78
N ALA A 73 9.20 -2.99 13.17
CA ALA A 73 9.15 -1.84 14.08
C ALA A 73 8.32 -0.68 13.50
N ASP A 74 8.45 -0.39 12.20
CA ASP A 74 7.62 0.58 11.48
C ASP A 74 6.13 0.25 11.55
N ILE A 75 5.76 -1.00 11.27
CA ILE A 75 4.37 -1.46 11.32
C ILE A 75 3.81 -1.41 12.73
N CYS A 76 4.58 -1.84 13.73
CA CYS A 76 4.20 -1.73 15.13
C CYS A 76 3.98 -0.26 15.53
N HIS A 77 4.89 0.63 15.15
CA HIS A 77 4.77 2.06 15.45
C HIS A 77 3.55 2.69 14.74
N ALA A 78 3.32 2.37 13.47
CA ALA A 78 2.16 2.82 12.72
C ALA A 78 0.84 2.36 13.38
N TYR A 79 0.78 1.12 13.88
CA TYR A 79 -0.37 0.65 14.67
C TYR A 79 -0.60 1.53 15.90
N GLN A 80 0.45 1.83 16.68
CA GLN A 80 0.31 2.69 17.87
C GLN A 80 -0.23 4.08 17.52
N ILE A 81 0.25 4.68 16.42
CA ILE A 81 -0.23 5.98 15.92
C ILE A 81 -1.72 5.90 15.56
N LEU A 82 -2.14 4.88 14.80
CA LEU A 82 -3.54 4.71 14.39
C LEU A 82 -4.47 4.47 15.59
N ARG A 83 -4.03 3.67 16.57
CA ARG A 83 -4.79 3.46 17.81
C ARG A 83 -4.94 4.75 18.62
N LYS A 84 -3.86 5.51 18.79
CA LYS A 84 -3.90 6.85 19.43
C LYS A 84 -4.79 7.83 18.66
N GLY A 85 -4.86 7.71 17.33
CA GLY A 85 -5.73 8.49 16.44
C GLY A 85 -7.20 8.02 16.39
N GLY A 86 -7.60 7.05 17.22
CA GLY A 86 -8.98 6.59 17.36
C GLY A 86 -9.43 5.53 16.35
N VAL A 87 -8.53 4.96 15.54
CA VAL A 87 -8.89 3.85 14.64
C VAL A 87 -9.06 2.58 15.47
N LYS A 88 -10.20 1.90 15.34
CA LYS A 88 -10.52 0.67 16.08
C LYS A 88 -9.66 -0.49 15.60
N GLU A 89 -9.23 -1.35 16.52
CA GLU A 89 -8.39 -2.53 16.20
C GLU A 89 -9.05 -3.49 15.20
N GLU A 90 -10.37 -3.65 15.28
CA GLU A 90 -11.17 -4.45 14.34
C GLU A 90 -11.05 -3.95 12.90
N ASN A 91 -10.68 -2.68 12.70
CA ASN A 91 -10.51 -2.04 11.39
C ASN A 91 -9.04 -1.91 10.97
N ILE A 92 -8.10 -2.41 11.78
CA ILE A 92 -6.66 -2.44 11.45
C ILE A 92 -6.26 -3.89 11.22
N VAL A 93 -5.82 -4.18 10.00
CA VAL A 93 -5.29 -5.49 9.62
C VAL A 93 -3.77 -5.42 9.60
N VAL A 94 -3.10 -6.28 10.37
CA VAL A 94 -1.63 -6.30 10.48
C VAL A 94 -1.03 -7.55 9.85
N PHE A 95 -0.08 -7.32 8.94
CA PHE A 95 0.82 -8.32 8.38
C PHE A 95 2.23 -8.06 8.89
N MET A 96 2.76 -8.99 9.68
CA MET A 96 4.17 -8.97 10.09
C MET A 96 4.62 -10.38 10.42
N TYR A 97 5.84 -10.76 10.04
CA TYR A 97 6.28 -12.15 10.21
C TYR A 97 6.33 -12.59 11.68
N ASP A 98 6.51 -11.65 12.61
CA ASP A 98 6.45 -11.83 14.07
C ASP A 98 7.63 -12.62 14.66
N ASP A 99 8.81 -12.48 14.05
CA ASP A 99 10.07 -13.15 14.43
C ASP A 99 11.09 -12.22 15.07
N ILE A 100 10.67 -11.01 15.48
CA ILE A 100 11.56 -9.97 16.04
C ILE A 100 11.51 -9.91 17.55
N ALA A 101 10.32 -9.79 18.16
CA ALA A 101 10.17 -9.53 19.59
C ALA A 101 10.87 -10.60 20.46
N ASN A 102 10.77 -11.87 20.07
CA ASN A 102 11.39 -12.99 20.79
C ASN A 102 12.60 -13.58 20.06
N ASN A 103 13.21 -12.83 19.14
CA ASN A 103 14.41 -13.29 18.44
C ASN A 103 15.57 -13.47 19.43
N PRO A 104 16.42 -14.51 19.32
CA PRO A 104 17.61 -14.66 20.16
C PRO A 104 18.60 -13.48 20.09
N LEU A 105 18.58 -12.71 19.00
CA LEU A 105 19.40 -11.51 18.83
C LEU A 105 18.76 -10.25 19.43
N ASN A 106 17.50 -10.31 19.89
CA ASN A 106 16.85 -9.17 20.53
C ASN A 106 17.36 -9.00 21.97
N PRO A 107 18.08 -7.91 22.30
CA PRO A 107 18.57 -7.68 23.65
C PRO A 107 17.45 -7.37 24.66
N ARG A 108 16.23 -7.08 24.18
CA ARG A 108 15.04 -6.80 24.98
C ARG A 108 13.90 -7.74 24.57
N PRO A 109 13.91 -9.02 25.01
CA PRO A 109 12.87 -9.98 24.64
C PRO A 109 11.45 -9.47 24.93
N GLY A 110 10.54 -9.68 23.98
CA GLY A 110 9.15 -9.22 24.04
C GLY A 110 8.94 -7.74 23.70
N VAL A 111 10.00 -6.97 23.43
CA VAL A 111 9.93 -5.53 23.13
C VAL A 111 10.42 -5.23 21.72
N ILE A 112 9.72 -4.33 21.03
CA ILE A 112 10.19 -3.71 19.79
C ILE A 112 10.16 -2.20 19.95
N ILE A 113 11.24 -1.49 19.63
CA ILE A 113 11.28 -0.02 19.64
C ILE A 113 11.46 0.49 18.21
N ASN A 114 10.89 1.65 17.87
CA ASN A 114 11.12 2.29 16.56
C ASN A 114 11.86 3.65 16.66
N HIS A 115 12.45 3.93 17.82
CA HIS A 115 13.29 5.10 18.08
C HIS A 115 14.30 4.73 19.17
N PRO A 116 15.56 5.22 19.15
CA PRO A 116 16.57 4.85 20.16
C PRO A 116 16.14 5.08 21.61
N GLU A 117 15.41 6.17 21.85
CA GLU A 117 14.83 6.54 23.15
C GLU A 117 13.32 6.28 23.20
N GLY A 118 12.79 5.49 22.26
CA GLY A 118 11.37 5.21 22.14
C GLY A 118 10.86 4.17 23.12
N GLU A 119 9.55 4.22 23.36
CA GLU A 119 8.81 3.19 24.10
C GLU A 119 8.64 1.92 23.27
N ASP A 120 8.16 0.85 23.93
CA ASP A 120 7.74 -0.36 23.23
C ASP A 120 6.57 -0.06 22.28
N VAL A 121 6.71 -0.45 21.02
CA VAL A 121 5.66 -0.35 20.01
C VAL A 121 4.99 -1.70 19.71
N TYR A 122 5.51 -2.81 20.25
CA TYR A 122 5.01 -4.17 19.96
C TYR A 122 3.76 -4.56 20.75
N ALA A 123 3.68 -4.14 22.02
CA ALA A 123 2.55 -4.48 22.89
C ALA A 123 1.21 -4.03 22.27
N GLY A 124 0.24 -4.95 22.27
CA GLY A 124 -1.11 -4.71 21.75
C GLY A 124 -1.24 -4.80 20.22
N VAL A 125 -0.14 -4.91 19.46
CA VAL A 125 -0.23 -5.04 18.00
C VAL A 125 -0.88 -6.39 17.63
N PRO A 126 -2.00 -6.39 16.89
CA PRO A 126 -2.72 -7.61 16.53
C PRO A 126 -1.87 -8.50 15.61
N LYS A 127 -2.06 -9.81 15.72
CA LYS A 127 -1.35 -10.83 14.95
C LYS A 127 -2.28 -11.41 13.88
N ASP A 128 -2.77 -10.56 12.97
CA ASP A 128 -3.76 -11.00 11.99
C ASP A 128 -3.15 -11.97 10.98
N TYR A 129 -1.98 -11.63 10.44
CA TYR A 129 -1.23 -12.49 9.52
C TYR A 129 0.24 -12.48 9.92
N THR A 130 0.72 -13.62 10.41
CA THR A 130 2.12 -13.82 10.85
C THR A 130 2.74 -15.06 10.22
N GLY A 131 4.07 -15.17 10.28
CA GLY A 131 4.83 -16.26 9.67
C GLY A 131 4.46 -16.51 8.21
N GLU A 132 4.17 -17.77 7.88
CA GLU A 132 3.76 -18.24 6.55
C GLU A 132 2.45 -17.62 6.02
N ALA A 133 1.65 -16.96 6.88
CA ALA A 133 0.43 -16.29 6.45
C ALA A 133 0.70 -14.91 5.82
N VAL A 134 1.92 -14.39 5.92
CA VAL A 134 2.32 -13.11 5.29
C VAL A 134 2.63 -13.35 3.81
N THR A 135 1.59 -13.39 2.98
CA THR A 135 1.69 -13.70 1.54
C THR A 135 1.00 -12.62 0.70
N ALA A 136 1.48 -12.41 -0.54
CA ALA A 136 0.83 -11.49 -1.47
C ALA A 136 -0.64 -11.86 -1.72
N LYS A 137 -0.93 -13.17 -1.80
CA LYS A 137 -2.29 -13.69 -1.94
C LYS A 137 -3.21 -13.24 -0.80
N ASN A 138 -2.78 -13.39 0.45
CA ASN A 138 -3.57 -12.97 1.60
C ASN A 138 -3.73 -11.44 1.63
N PHE A 139 -2.66 -10.71 1.31
CA PHE A 139 -2.73 -9.24 1.22
C PHE A 139 -3.79 -8.77 0.20
N TYR A 140 -3.82 -9.35 -1.00
CA TYR A 140 -4.83 -9.03 -2.01
C TYR A 140 -6.24 -9.41 -1.55
N ALA A 141 -6.42 -10.59 -0.96
CA ALA A 141 -7.71 -11.02 -0.43
C ALA A 141 -8.21 -10.10 0.69
N VAL A 142 -7.32 -9.61 1.56
CA VAL A 142 -7.63 -8.63 2.60
C VAL A 142 -8.13 -7.32 2.00
N LEU A 143 -7.44 -6.78 1.00
CA LEU A 143 -7.85 -5.52 0.36
C LEU A 143 -9.23 -5.63 -0.29
N LEU A 144 -9.49 -6.77 -0.93
CA LEU A 144 -10.78 -7.06 -1.58
C LEU A 144 -11.89 -7.45 -0.60
N GLY A 145 -11.62 -7.51 0.70
CA GLY A 145 -12.64 -7.93 1.69
C GLY A 145 -13.03 -9.41 1.58
N ASN A 146 -12.22 -10.25 0.92
CA ASN A 146 -12.58 -11.63 0.60
C ASN A 146 -12.06 -12.62 1.66
N LYS A 147 -12.88 -12.87 2.69
CA LYS A 147 -12.56 -13.78 3.81
C LYS A 147 -12.31 -15.23 3.38
N THR A 148 -12.94 -15.70 2.30
CA THR A 148 -12.81 -17.10 1.85
C THR A 148 -11.55 -17.34 1.02
N ALA A 149 -10.99 -16.30 0.39
CA ALA A 149 -9.73 -16.38 -0.34
C ALA A 149 -8.48 -16.37 0.58
N VAL A 150 -8.63 -15.96 1.83
CA VAL A 150 -7.56 -15.93 2.83
C VAL A 150 -7.20 -17.33 3.31
N THR A 151 -5.91 -17.65 3.34
CA THR A 151 -5.36 -18.92 3.88
C THR A 151 -4.57 -18.65 5.16
N GLY A 152 -4.82 -19.40 6.25
CA GLY A 152 -4.26 -19.09 7.58
C GLY A 152 -4.76 -17.76 8.17
N GLY A 153 -4.05 -17.25 9.19
CA GLY A 153 -4.31 -15.96 9.85
C GLY A 153 -5.63 -15.85 10.61
N SER A 154 -5.95 -14.64 11.09
CA SER A 154 -7.17 -14.31 11.85
C SER A 154 -8.44 -14.23 11.01
N LYS A 155 -8.31 -14.25 9.67
CA LYS A 155 -9.38 -14.01 8.69
C LYS A 155 -9.94 -12.58 8.70
N LYS A 156 -9.32 -11.64 9.42
CA LYS A 156 -9.66 -10.22 9.35
C LYS A 156 -9.33 -9.68 7.95
N VAL A 157 -10.26 -8.94 7.35
CA VAL A 157 -10.13 -8.34 6.01
C VAL A 157 -10.73 -6.93 6.02
N ILE A 158 -10.52 -6.16 4.96
CA ILE A 158 -11.13 -4.83 4.79
C ILE A 158 -12.55 -4.97 4.23
N ASP A 159 -13.49 -5.21 5.14
CA ASP A 159 -14.94 -5.35 4.87
C ASP A 159 -15.60 -3.96 4.86
N SER A 160 -15.08 -3.08 3.99
CA SER A 160 -15.39 -1.66 3.97
C SER A 160 -16.64 -1.32 3.15
N LYS A 161 -17.23 -0.16 3.45
CA LYS A 161 -18.44 0.40 2.82
C LYS A 161 -18.11 1.63 1.95
N PRO A 162 -19.03 2.08 1.06
CA PRO A 162 -18.77 3.20 0.15
C PRO A 162 -18.29 4.51 0.80
N ASN A 163 -18.66 4.79 2.05
CA ASN A 163 -18.25 6.03 2.74
C ASN A 163 -16.95 5.86 3.55
N ASP A 164 -16.38 4.66 3.59
CA ASP A 164 -15.25 4.34 4.44
C ASP A 164 -13.92 4.81 3.82
N HIS A 165 -12.92 5.06 4.68
CA HIS A 165 -11.59 5.47 4.26
C HIS A 165 -10.59 4.34 4.51
N ILE A 166 -9.73 4.06 3.54
CA ILE A 166 -8.72 3.01 3.65
C ILE A 166 -7.33 3.62 3.63
N PHE A 167 -6.53 3.27 4.64
CA PHE A 167 -5.12 3.59 4.74
C PHE A 167 -4.26 2.35 4.49
N ILE A 168 -3.30 2.41 3.58
CA ILE A 168 -2.35 1.32 3.34
C ILE A 168 -0.94 1.80 3.66
N TYR A 169 -0.26 1.07 4.55
CA TYR A 169 1.16 1.28 4.84
C TYR A 169 1.94 -0.02 4.68
N TYR A 170 3.01 0.07 3.90
CA TYR A 170 3.89 -1.05 3.59
C TYR A 170 5.34 -0.59 3.83
N SER A 171 6.09 -1.38 4.60
CA SER A 171 7.52 -1.18 4.87
C SER A 171 8.28 -2.47 4.58
N ASP A 172 9.20 -2.45 3.60
CA ASP A 172 10.10 -3.57 3.30
C ASP A 172 11.29 -3.20 2.39
N HIS A 173 11.87 -4.17 1.66
CA HIS A 173 12.65 -4.00 0.46
C HIS A 173 11.76 -3.92 -0.78
N GLY A 174 12.29 -3.35 -1.85
CA GLY A 174 11.63 -3.30 -3.14
C GLY A 174 12.64 -3.24 -4.28
N GLY A 175 12.13 -3.44 -5.49
CA GLY A 175 12.88 -3.28 -6.72
C GLY A 175 11.98 -2.75 -7.83
N PRO A 176 12.51 -2.61 -9.05
CA PRO A 176 11.70 -2.14 -10.19
C PRO A 176 10.46 -3.02 -10.41
N GLY A 177 9.28 -2.46 -10.10
CA GLY A 177 7.99 -3.12 -10.30
C GLY A 177 7.66 -4.26 -9.31
N VAL A 178 8.38 -4.38 -8.20
CA VAL A 178 8.17 -5.46 -7.22
C VAL A 178 8.43 -4.98 -5.79
N LEU A 179 7.62 -5.46 -4.85
CA LEU A 179 7.81 -5.32 -3.41
C LEU A 179 8.09 -6.70 -2.81
N GLY A 180 8.95 -6.76 -1.79
CA GLY A 180 9.26 -8.01 -1.11
C GLY A 180 8.05 -8.63 -0.41
N MET A 181 8.11 -9.93 -0.15
CA MET A 181 7.23 -10.62 0.77
C MET A 181 8.09 -11.68 1.45
N PRO A 182 7.87 -11.99 2.74
CA PRO A 182 8.70 -12.97 3.43
C PRO A 182 8.44 -14.38 2.88
N ASN A 183 7.26 -14.59 2.29
CA ASN A 183 6.85 -15.83 1.65
C ASN A 183 6.56 -15.57 0.18
N LEU A 184 7.20 -16.34 -0.70
CA LEU A 184 7.03 -16.23 -2.15
C LEU A 184 5.61 -16.62 -2.60
N PRO A 185 5.11 -16.05 -3.72
CA PRO A 185 5.78 -15.06 -4.57
C PRO A 185 5.79 -13.64 -3.98
N TYR A 186 6.69 -12.80 -4.49
CA TYR A 186 6.71 -11.37 -4.21
C TYR A 186 5.46 -10.66 -4.75
N LEU A 187 5.25 -9.44 -4.26
CA LEU A 187 4.15 -8.58 -4.67
C LEU A 187 4.58 -7.77 -5.90
N TYR A 188 4.04 -8.12 -7.07
CA TYR A 188 4.32 -7.40 -8.31
C TYR A 188 3.38 -6.21 -8.49
N ALA A 189 3.94 -5.08 -8.93
CA ALA A 189 3.19 -3.83 -9.09
C ALA A 189 1.99 -3.97 -10.03
N ALA A 190 2.14 -4.74 -11.12
CA ALA A 190 1.05 -4.97 -12.08
C ALA A 190 -0.16 -5.67 -11.44
N ASP A 191 0.07 -6.64 -10.56
CA ASP A 191 -1.01 -7.36 -9.89
C ASP A 191 -1.62 -6.52 -8.78
N PHE A 192 -0.80 -5.79 -8.02
CA PHE A 192 -1.29 -4.87 -7.01
C PHE A 192 -2.18 -3.77 -7.61
N ILE A 193 -1.79 -3.19 -8.74
CA ILE A 193 -2.60 -2.18 -9.44
C ILE A 193 -3.95 -2.79 -9.88
N LYS A 194 -3.98 -4.02 -10.39
CA LYS A 194 -5.24 -4.70 -10.74
C LYS A 194 -6.15 -4.88 -9.52
N VAL A 195 -5.58 -5.27 -8.38
CA VAL A 195 -6.33 -5.40 -7.12
C VAL A 195 -6.92 -4.07 -6.67
N LEU A 196 -6.16 -2.97 -6.80
CA LEU A 196 -6.68 -1.63 -6.50
C LEU A 196 -7.79 -1.20 -7.47
N GLN A 197 -7.66 -1.52 -8.76
CA GLN A 197 -8.70 -1.27 -9.76
C GLN A 197 -9.97 -2.07 -9.47
N GLU A 198 -9.85 -3.34 -9.08
CA GLU A 198 -10.98 -4.17 -8.68
C GLU A 198 -11.65 -3.64 -7.40
N LYS A 199 -10.84 -3.24 -6.41
CA LYS A 199 -11.35 -2.60 -5.19
C LYS A 199 -12.09 -1.30 -5.50
N HIS A 200 -11.59 -0.48 -6.41
CA HIS A 200 -12.26 0.73 -6.87
C HIS A 200 -13.58 0.41 -7.58
N ALA A 201 -13.58 -0.54 -8.52
CA ALA A 201 -14.77 -0.96 -9.26
C ALA A 201 -15.89 -1.52 -8.35
N SER A 202 -15.54 -2.06 -7.18
CA SER A 202 -16.50 -2.53 -6.18
C SER A 202 -17.23 -1.41 -5.43
N ASN A 203 -16.78 -0.15 -5.54
CA ASN A 203 -17.33 1.01 -4.84
C ASN A 203 -17.45 0.82 -3.31
N THR A 204 -16.45 0.19 -2.70
CA THR A 204 -16.44 -0.15 -1.26
C THR A 204 -15.57 0.77 -0.41
N TYR A 205 -15.28 1.99 -0.87
CA TYR A 205 -14.59 3.04 -0.10
C TYR A 205 -14.78 4.41 -0.76
N ALA A 206 -14.69 5.48 0.03
CA ALA A 206 -14.78 6.86 -0.45
C ALA A 206 -13.40 7.40 -0.84
N LYS A 207 -12.39 7.18 0.01
CA LYS A 207 -11.01 7.63 -0.21
C LYS A 207 -10.02 6.55 0.19
N MET A 208 -8.98 6.37 -0.62
CA MET A 208 -7.87 5.48 -0.30
C MET A 208 -6.56 6.26 -0.34
N VAL A 209 -5.82 6.20 0.76
CA VAL A 209 -4.50 6.82 0.91
C VAL A 209 -3.47 5.73 1.13
N ARG A 210 -2.38 5.80 0.38
CA ARG A 210 -1.22 4.91 0.55
C ARG A 210 0.02 5.75 0.81
N LEU A 211 0.72 5.50 1.92
CA LEU A 211 2.01 6.17 2.14
C LEU A 211 3.03 5.77 1.07
N PRO A 212 4.11 6.57 0.84
CA PRO A 212 5.25 6.07 0.10
C PRO A 212 5.60 4.70 0.65
N ILE A 213 5.57 3.70 -0.23
CA ILE A 213 5.99 2.36 0.13
C ILE A 213 7.45 2.52 0.55
N VAL A 214 7.72 2.33 1.85
CA VAL A 214 9.07 2.51 2.39
C VAL A 214 9.85 1.29 1.93
N THR A 215 10.63 1.48 0.87
CA THR A 215 11.49 0.44 0.31
C THR A 215 12.94 0.86 0.25
N CYS A 216 13.81 -0.05 0.66
CA CYS A 216 15.18 -0.03 0.17
C CYS A 216 15.15 -0.58 -1.27
N LEU A 217 15.48 0.25 -2.27
CA LEU A 217 15.84 -0.21 -3.61
C LEU A 217 17.26 -0.77 -3.52
N TRP A 218 17.40 -2.09 -3.66
CA TRP A 218 18.71 -2.73 -3.87
C TRP A 218 18.98 -2.88 -5.36
#